data_AF-A0AB34NZY1-F1
#
_entry.id   AF-A0AB34NZY1-F1
#
_cell.length_a   1.000
_cell.length_b   1.000
_cell.length_c   1.000
_cell.angle_alpha   90.00
_cell.angle_beta   90.00
_cell.angle_gamma   90.00
#
_symmetry.space_group_name_H-M   'P 1'
#
loop_
_entity.id
_entity.type
_entity.pdbx_description
1 polymer ?
#
loop_
_entity_poly.entity_id
_entity_poly.type
_entity_poly.pdbx_seq_one_letter_code
_entity_poly.pdbx_strand_id
1 'polypeptide(L)' 'VFYNYPKQIRASIYSTNMIESFNNVIKRKAKPKAEFPTEQSLDTFIGIQAMSYNDRYFNRIHKGFGQVQDTLESYFE' A
#
# COMPACT_ATOMS: atom_id res chain seq x y z
N VAL A 1 -16.74 14.57 -1.31
CA VAL A 1 -15.31 14.34 -0.98
C VAL A 1 -14.58 13.61 -2.11
N PHE A 2 -14.97 12.40 -2.52
CA PHE A 2 -14.26 11.66 -3.60
C PHE A 2 -14.14 12.41 -4.94
N TYR A 3 -15.23 13.04 -5.40
CA TYR A 3 -15.20 13.79 -6.67
C TYR A 3 -14.40 15.10 -6.60
N ASN A 4 -13.92 15.51 -5.43
CA ASN A 4 -13.04 16.67 -5.29
C ASN A 4 -11.59 16.33 -5.72
N TYR A 5 -11.26 15.05 -5.81
CA TYR A 5 -9.96 14.62 -6.34
C TYR A 5 -9.91 14.73 -7.87
N PRO A 6 -8.74 15.05 -8.46
CA PRO A 6 -8.53 15.04 -9.90
C PRO A 6 -8.96 13.71 -10.53
N LYS A 7 -9.58 13.78 -11.71
CA LYS A 7 -10.13 12.60 -12.41
C LYS A 7 -9.06 11.51 -12.64
N GLN A 8 -7.81 11.94 -12.82
CA GLN A 8 -6.63 11.12 -13.07
C GLN A 8 -6.35 10.13 -11.93
N ILE A 9 -6.60 10.50 -10.67
CA ILE A 9 -6.30 9.65 -9.49
C ILE A 9 -7.50 8.91 -8.95
N ARG A 10 -8.73 9.27 -9.34
CA ARG A 10 -9.97 8.66 -8.84
C ARG A 10 -9.98 7.14 -8.95
N ALA A 11 -9.53 6.59 -10.09
CA ALA A 11 -9.47 5.14 -10.27
C ALA A 11 -8.49 4.46 -9.29
N SER A 12 -7.39 5.12 -8.97
CA SER A 12 -6.40 4.65 -8.00
C SER A 12 -6.95 4.70 -6.57
N ILE A 13 -7.66 5.76 -6.21
CA ILE A 13 -8.29 5.92 -4.89
C ILE A 13 -9.46 4.94 -4.70
N TYR A 14 -10.25 4.72 -5.75
CA TYR A 14 -11.40 3.82 -5.71
C TYR A 14 -11.01 2.34 -5.66
N SER A 15 -9.81 2.00 -6.15
CA SER A 15 -9.35 0.61 -6.21
C SER A 15 -8.78 0.14 -4.88
N THR A 16 -9.13 -1.09 -4.48
CA THR A 16 -8.53 -1.80 -3.34
C THR A 16 -7.24 -2.56 -3.72
N ASN A 17 -6.83 -2.54 -4.99
CA ASN A 17 -5.74 -3.36 -5.52
C ASN A 17 -4.43 -3.21 -4.74
N MET A 18 -4.09 -2.01 -4.28
CA MET A 18 -2.86 -1.77 -3.50
C MET A 18 -2.89 -2.52 -2.17
N ILE A 19 -4.01 -2.44 -1.45
CA ILE A 19 -4.20 -3.08 -0.14
C ILE A 19 -4.33 -4.59 -0.32
N GLU A 20 -5.08 -5.04 -1.33
CA GLU A 20 -5.22 -6.46 -1.67
C GLU A 20 -3.88 -7.10 -2.09
N SER A 21 -3.06 -6.38 -2.87
CA SER A 21 -1.72 -6.81 -3.25
C SER A 21 -0.87 -7.08 -2.00
N PHE A 22 -0.83 -6.14 -1.06
CA PHE A 22 -0.09 -6.31 0.19
C PHE A 22 -0.65 -7.47 1.05
N ASN A 23 -1.97 -7.52 1.22
CA ASN A 23 -2.65 -8.59 1.96
C ASN A 23 -2.37 -9.98 1.36
N ASN A 24 -2.31 -10.09 0.04
CA ASN A 24 -1.98 -11.33 -0.64
C ASN A 24 -0.52 -11.76 -0.39
N VAL A 25 0.42 -10.82 -0.30
CA VAL A 25 1.81 -11.11 0.08
C VAL A 25 1.85 -11.66 1.51
N ILE A 26 1.21 -11.00 2.47
CA ILE A 26 1.14 -11.46 3.87
C ILE A 26 0.53 -12.86 3.94
N LYS A 27 -0.66 -13.07 3.34
CA LYS A 27 -1.36 -14.37 3.38
C LYS A 27 -0.50 -15.50 2.82
N ARG A 28 0.18 -15.28 1.68
CA ARG A 28 1.07 -16.30 1.08
C ARG A 28 2.27 -16.63 1.96
N LYS A 29 2.85 -15.62 2.62
CA LYS A 29 4.03 -15.77 3.49
C LYS A 29 3.68 -16.35 4.86
N ALA A 30 2.47 -16.10 5.34
CA ALA A 30 1.93 -16.65 6.58
C ALA A 30 1.45 -18.10 6.40
N LYS A 31 0.94 -18.48 5.22
CA LYS A 31 0.44 -19.84 4.94
C LYS A 31 1.36 -21.01 5.38
N PRO A 32 2.69 -20.99 5.15
CA PRO A 32 3.57 -22.07 5.62
C PRO A 32 3.88 -22.03 7.13
N LYS A 33 3.46 -20.98 7.86
CA LYS A 33 3.64 -20.89 9.31
C LYS A 33 2.43 -21.54 9.99
N ALA A 34 2.67 -22.58 10.77
CA ALA A 34 1.62 -23.27 11.51
C ALA A 34 1.03 -22.38 12.62
N GLU A 35 1.89 -21.69 13.36
CA GLU A 35 1.53 -20.74 14.42
C GLU A 35 2.66 -19.73 14.67
N PHE A 36 2.32 -18.65 15.38
CA PHE A 36 3.29 -17.70 15.91
C PHE A 36 3.43 -17.94 17.42
N PRO A 37 4.64 -18.22 17.94
CA PRO A 37 4.83 -18.54 19.36
C PRO A 37 4.47 -17.40 20.32
N THR A 38 4.60 -16.15 19.88
CA THR A 38 4.30 -14.94 20.67
C THR A 38 3.73 -13.83 19.77
N GLU A 39 3.01 -12.87 20.36
CA GLU A 39 2.56 -11.66 19.67
C GLU A 39 3.74 -10.88 19.07
N GLN A 40 4.85 -10.75 19.80
CA GLN A 40 6.06 -10.10 19.29
C GLN A 40 6.63 -10.79 18.04
N SER A 41 6.54 -12.11 17.94
CA SER A 41 6.97 -12.84 16.75
C SER A 41 6.06 -12.59 15.54
N LEU A 42 4.76 -12.36 15.77
CA LEU A 42 3.80 -11.94 14.75
C LEU A 42 4.11 -10.51 14.28
N ASP A 43 4.34 -9.58 15.21
CA ASP A 43 4.67 -8.19 14.89
C ASP A 43 5.96 -8.10 14.07
N THR A 44 6.99 -8.83 14.49
CA THR A 44 8.26 -8.90 13.77
C THR A 44 8.06 -9.47 12.36
N PHE A 45 7.24 -10.52 12.22
CA PHE A 45 6.92 -11.09 10.91
C PHE A 45 6.24 -10.08 9.99
N ILE A 46 5.23 -9.36 10.49
CA ILE A 46 4.49 -8.35 9.72
C ILE A 46 5.41 -7.17 9.35
N GLY A 47 6.24 -6.70 10.29
CA GLY A 47 7.24 -5.66 10.05
C GLY A 47 8.20 -6.01 8.91
N ILE A 48 8.74 -7.23 8.91
CA ILE A 48 9.61 -7.71 7.82
C ILE A 48 8.86 -7.75 6.49
N GLN A 49 7.61 -8.22 6.46
CA GLN A 49 6.83 -8.23 5.21
C GLN A 49 6.55 -6.82 4.70
N ALA A 50 6.24 -5.88 5.59
CA ALA A 50 6.00 -4.48 5.26
C ALA A 50 7.26 -3.81 4.71
N MET A 51 8.42 -3.97 5.37
CA MET A 51 9.70 -3.46 4.89
C MET A 51 10.04 -4.00 3.51
N SER A 52 9.96 -5.31 3.31
CA SER A 52 10.25 -5.93 2.01
C SER A 52 9.28 -5.49 0.90
N TYR A 53 8.00 -5.30 1.23
CA TYR A 53 7.03 -4.76 0.28
C TYR A 53 7.35 -3.31 -0.08
N ASN A 54 7.66 -2.49 0.91
CA ASN A 54 8.01 -1.09 0.72
C ASN A 54 9.27 -0.95 -0.13
N ASP A 55 10.35 -1.65 0.18
CA ASP A 55 11.60 -1.61 -0.61
C ASP A 55 11.36 -1.90 -2.09
N ARG A 56 10.48 -2.87 -2.39
CA ARG A 56 10.14 -3.23 -3.77
C ARG A 56 9.35 -2.15 -4.51
N TYR A 57 8.47 -1.43 -3.82
CA TYR A 57 7.53 -0.49 -4.43
C TYR A 57 7.81 0.98 -4.08
N PHE A 58 8.88 1.27 -3.35
CA PHE A 58 9.20 2.58 -2.78
C PHE A 58 9.22 3.68 -3.84
N ASN A 59 9.88 3.42 -4.96
CA ASN A 59 10.02 4.39 -6.05
C ASN A 59 8.84 4.39 -7.04
N ARG A 60 7.77 3.63 -6.77
CA ARG A 60 6.65 3.49 -7.70
C ARG A 60 5.62 4.60 -7.49
N ILE A 61 5.42 5.42 -8.51
CA ILE A 61 4.29 6.35 -8.56
C ILE A 61 3.04 5.60 -9.04
N HIS A 62 1.95 5.68 -8.27
CA HIS A 62 0.70 5.02 -8.66
C HIS A 62 0.04 5.76 -9.83
N LYS A 63 -0.78 5.04 -10.60
CA LYS A 63 -1.47 5.56 -11.79
C LYS A 63 -2.16 6.90 -11.50
N GLY A 64 -1.89 7.88 -12.36
CA GLY A 64 -2.48 9.21 -12.31
C GLY A 64 -1.81 10.17 -11.34
N PHE A 65 -1.14 9.71 -10.27
CA PHE A 65 -0.56 10.60 -9.25
C PHE A 65 0.56 11.48 -9.82
N GLY A 66 1.44 10.93 -10.63
CA GLY A 66 2.50 11.72 -11.26
C GLY A 66 2.01 12.77 -12.27
N GLN A 67 0.74 12.72 -12.69
CA GLN A 67 0.17 13.71 -13.61
C GLN A 67 -0.45 14.91 -12.89
N VAL A 68 -0.69 14.80 -11.58
CA VAL A 68 -1.43 15.80 -10.80
C VAL A 68 -0.67 16.21 -9.55
N GLN A 69 0.66 16.04 -9.55
CA GLN A 69 1.50 16.33 -8.39
C GLN A 69 1.32 17.78 -7.93
N ASP A 70 1.55 18.76 -8.81
CA ASP A 70 1.39 20.19 -8.51
C ASP A 70 -0.02 20.54 -8.01
N THR A 71 -1.05 19.92 -8.60
CA THR A 71 -2.45 20.13 -8.19
C THR A 71 -2.75 19.54 -6.81
N LEU A 72 -2.09 18.45 -6.42
CA LEU A 72 -2.25 17.87 -5.10
C LEU A 72 -1.47 18.66 -4.05
N GLU A 73 -0.28 19.16 -4.40
CA GLU A 73 0.54 20.00 -3.52
C GLU A 73 -0.19 21.30 -3.15
N SER A 74 -0.88 21.94 -4.11
CA SER A 74 -1.67 23.15 -3.84
C SER A 74 -2.89 22.97 -2.92
N TYR A 75 -3.29 21.72 -2.61
CA TYR A 75 -4.33 21.48 -1.62
C TYR A 75 -3.82 21.59 -0.17
N PHE A 76 -2.50 21.62 0.02
CA PHE A 76 -1.84 21.69 1.33
C PHE A 76 -1.12 23.01 1.59
N GLU A 77 -1.15 23.93 0.61
CA GLU A 77 -0.79 25.35 0.78
C GLU A 77 -1.93 26.13 1.44
#